data_AF-A0A358IWV5-F1
#
_entry.id   AF-A0A358IWV5-F1
#
_cell.length_a   1.000
_cell.length_b   1.000
_cell.length_c   1.000
_cell.angle_alpha   90.00
_cell.angle_beta   90.00
_cell.angle_gamma   90.00
#
_symmetry.space_group_name_H-M   'P 1'
#
loop_
_entity.id
_entity.type
_entity.pdbx_description
1 polymer ?
#
loop_
_entity_poly.entity_id
_entity_poly.type
_entity_poly.pdbx_seq_one_letter_code
_entity_poly.pdbx_strand_id
1 'polypeptide(L)' 'RISRVLGRLPDQADPPEVAKADSDSQPILIMFLRSSTMDRLELTDYARRYLVDRFATVPGVAQVNIFGEQRYAMRIWLDA' A
#
# COMPACT_ATOMS: atom_id res chain seq x y z
N ARG A 1 6.20 -23.52 -4.28
CA ARG A 1 7.67 -23.67 -4.12
C ARG A 1 8.32 -22.30 -3.78
N ILE A 2 7.89 -21.66 -2.69
CA ILE A 2 8.39 -20.33 -2.23
C ILE A 2 9.33 -20.50 -1.03
N SER A 3 9.15 -21.56 -0.24
CA SER A 3 9.95 -21.88 0.95
C SER A 3 11.45 -22.11 0.70
N ARG A 4 11.90 -22.19 -0.56
CA ARG A 4 13.32 -22.42 -0.89
C ARG A 4 14.13 -21.13 -1.05
N VAL A 5 13.46 -19.96 -1.11
CA VAL A 5 14.13 -18.65 -1.33
C VAL A 5 14.23 -17.85 -0.03
N LEU A 6 13.45 -18.18 1.00
CA LEU A 6 13.54 -17.55 2.32
C LEU A 6 14.95 -17.64 2.92
N GLY A 7 15.64 -18.77 2.76
CA GLY A 7 17.02 -18.94 3.23
C GLY A 7 18.10 -18.23 2.42
N ARG A 8 17.73 -17.44 1.39
CA ARG A 8 18.63 -16.59 0.61
C ARG A 8 18.33 -15.10 0.77
N LEU A 9 17.31 -14.76 1.55
CA LEU A 9 17.04 -13.38 1.92
C LEU A 9 18.06 -12.96 2.99
N PRO A 10 18.65 -11.77 2.88
CA PRO A 10 19.42 -11.19 3.96
C PRO A 10 18.59 -11.16 5.26
N ASP A 11 19.22 -11.26 6.42
CA ASP A 11 18.53 -11.31 7.72
C ASP A 11 17.60 -10.11 7.99
N GLN A 12 17.80 -9.01 7.25
CA GLN A 12 17.04 -7.76 7.34
C GLN A 12 16.00 -7.58 6.22
N ALA A 13 15.84 -8.56 5.33
CA ALA A 13 14.90 -8.45 4.22
C ALA A 13 13.51 -8.91 4.64
N ASP A 14 12.50 -8.10 4.30
CA ASP A 14 11.11 -8.43 4.57
C ASP A 14 10.70 -9.74 3.89
N PRO A 15 9.90 -10.58 4.56
CA PRO A 15 9.39 -11.81 3.96
C PRO A 15 8.56 -11.45 2.71
N PRO A 16 8.65 -12.25 1.63
CA PRO A 16 7.90 -11.98 0.42
C PRO A 16 6.40 -12.08 0.70
N GLU A 17 5.67 -11.00 0.47
CA GLU A 17 4.21 -11.02 0.52
C GLU A 17 3.67 -11.78 -0.70
N VAL A 18 2.88 -12.83 -0.44
CA VAL A 18 2.23 -13.62 -1.48
C VAL A 18 0.88 -12.98 -1.79
N ALA A 19 0.89 -11.98 -2.67
CA ALA A 19 -0.33 -11.52 -3.32
C ALA A 19 -0.64 -12.44 -4.50
N LYS A 20 -1.88 -12.92 -4.60
CA LYS A 20 -2.40 -13.56 -5.82
C LYS A 20 -2.74 -12.46 -6.83
N ALA A 21 -1.76 -11.63 -7.16
CA ALA A 21 -1.91 -10.51 -8.07
C ALA A 21 -1.55 -11.01 -9.47
N ASP A 22 -2.54 -11.09 -10.33
CA ASP A 22 -2.30 -11.23 -11.76
C ASP A 22 -1.54 -9.97 -12.19
N SER A 23 -0.29 -10.11 -12.63
CA SER A 23 0.59 -8.96 -12.90
C SER A 23 0.10 -8.09 -14.07
N ASP A 24 -0.86 -8.59 -14.87
CA ASP A 24 -1.54 -7.88 -15.95
C ASP A 24 -2.90 -7.27 -15.53
N SER A 25 -3.20 -7.24 -14.23
CA SER A 25 -4.44 -6.65 -13.71
C SER A 25 -4.51 -5.15 -14.01
N GLN A 26 -5.46 -4.73 -14.82
CA GLN A 26 -5.77 -3.31 -15.03
C GLN A 26 -6.82 -2.82 -14.03
N PRO A 27 -6.69 -1.60 -13.47
CA PRO A 27 -7.69 -1.04 -12.58
C PRO A 27 -9.00 -0.82 -13.33
N ILE A 28 -10.10 -1.37 -12.81
CA ILE A 28 -11.46 -1.19 -13.36
C ILE A 28 -12.02 0.19 -12.98
N LEU A 29 -11.54 0.76 -11.88
CA LEU A 29 -11.94 2.07 -11.38
C LEU A 29 -10.72 2.84 -10.87
N ILE A 30 -10.63 4.11 -11.27
CA ILE A 30 -9.65 5.07 -10.74
C ILE A 30 -10.42 6.23 -10.11
N MET A 31 -10.08 6.58 -8.87
CA MET A 31 -10.69 7.70 -8.15
C MET A 31 -9.61 8.72 -7.77
N PHE A 32 -9.94 10.00 -7.93
CA PHE A 32 -9.06 11.10 -7.54
C PHE A 32 -9.59 11.77 -6.27
N LEU A 33 -8.73 11.84 -5.25
CA LEU A 33 -9.06 12.50 -3.99
C LEU A 33 -8.60 13.95 -4.02
N ARG A 34 -9.48 14.87 -3.62
CA ARG A 34 -9.20 16.30 -3.48
C ARG A 34 -9.87 16.82 -2.21
N SER A 35 -9.19 17.72 -1.51
CA SER A 35 -9.72 18.42 -0.34
C SER A 35 -9.19 19.85 -0.31
N SER A 36 -9.98 20.77 0.25
CA SER A 36 -9.57 22.14 0.56
C SER A 36 -9.11 22.31 2.01
N THR A 37 -9.33 21.30 2.86
CA THR A 37 -9.03 21.33 4.29
C THR A 37 -7.98 20.31 4.72
N MET A 38 -7.76 19.27 3.91
CA MET A 38 -6.77 18.23 4.19
C MET A 38 -5.59 18.36 3.25
N ASP A 39 -4.38 18.24 3.80
CA ASP A 39 -3.18 18.09 3.00
C ASP A 39 -3.07 16.68 2.38
N ARG A 40 -2.01 16.44 1.58
CA ARG A 40 -1.83 15.16 0.88
C ARG A 40 -1.56 13.99 1.84
N LEU A 41 -0.91 14.24 2.97
CA LEU A 41 -0.58 13.24 3.96
C LEU A 41 -1.84 12.82 4.72
N GLU A 42 -2.65 13.79 5.13
CA GLU A 42 -3.97 13.59 5.73
C GLU A 42 -4.93 12.88 4.76
N LEU A 43 -4.94 13.25 3.47
CA LEU A 43 -5.75 12.58 2.46
C LEU A 43 -5.33 11.12 2.24
N THR A 44 -4.02 10.86 2.22
CA THR A 44 -3.49 9.49 2.11
C THR A 44 -3.94 8.65 3.30
N ASP A 45 -3.82 9.19 4.50
CA ASP A 45 -4.18 8.52 5.73
C ASP A 45 -5.70 8.30 5.83
N TYR A 46 -6.51 9.29 5.45
CA TYR A 46 -7.96 9.13 5.33
C TYR A 46 -8.34 8.04 4.33
N ALA A 47 -7.72 8.02 3.15
CA ALA A 47 -7.97 7.00 2.14
C ALA A 47 -7.64 5.60 2.67
N ARG A 48 -6.50 5.45 3.33
CA ARG A 48 -6.06 4.19 3.93
C ARG A 48 -7.01 3.71 5.02
N ARG A 49 -7.36 4.59 5.97
CA ARG A 49 -8.16 4.22 7.14
C ARG A 49 -9.65 3.99 6.84
N TYR A 50 -10.21 4.67 5.84
CA TYR A 50 -11.66 4.65 5.62
C TYR A 50 -12.09 4.15 4.25
N LEU A 51 -11.26 4.29 3.21
CA LEU A 51 -11.64 3.91 1.85
C LEU A 51 -11.14 2.51 1.51
N VAL A 52 -9.85 2.22 1.74
CA VAL A 52 -9.23 0.94 1.35
C VAL A 52 -9.99 -0.25 1.93
N ASP A 53 -10.17 -0.28 3.25
CA ASP A 53 -10.86 -1.38 3.93
C ASP A 53 -12.30 -1.53 3.44
N ARG A 54 -13.01 -0.41 3.22
CA ARG A 54 -14.38 -0.45 2.76
C ARG A 54 -14.50 -0.99 1.34
N PHE A 55 -13.62 -0.59 0.42
CA PHE A 55 -13.61 -1.12 -0.94
C PHE A 55 -13.14 -2.58 -1.00
N ALA A 56 -12.19 -2.97 -0.16
CA ALA A 56 -11.70 -4.35 -0.10
C ALA A 56 -12.79 -5.34 0.33
N THR A 57 -13.81 -4.91 1.08
CA THR A 57 -14.95 -5.76 1.47
C THR A 57 -16.01 -5.95 0.39
N VAL A 58 -15.94 -5.21 -0.73
CA VAL A 58 -16.94 -5.30 -1.80
C VAL A 58 -16.73 -6.60 -2.60
N PRO A 59 -17.78 -7.43 -2.80
CA PRO A 59 -17.66 -8.63 -3.61
C PRO A 59 -17.15 -8.34 -5.02
N GLY A 60 -16.11 -9.06 -5.44
CA GLY A 60 -15.48 -8.89 -6.75
C GLY A 60 -14.29 -7.92 -6.77
N VAL A 61 -13.98 -7.23 -5.66
CA VAL A 61 -12.76 -6.44 -5.54
C VAL A 61 -11.58 -7.35 -5.21
N ALA A 62 -10.64 -7.44 -6.14
CA ALA A 62 -9.40 -8.21 -5.95
C ALA A 62 -8.33 -7.42 -5.18
N GLN A 63 -8.21 -6.12 -5.47
CA GLN A 63 -7.17 -5.26 -4.90
C GLN A 63 -7.61 -3.80 -4.91
N VAL A 64 -7.18 -3.04 -3.89
CA VAL A 64 -7.34 -1.59 -3.80
C VAL A 64 -5.97 -0.97 -3.56
N ASN A 65 -5.56 -0.06 -4.43
CA ASN A 65 -4.25 0.59 -4.37
C ASN A 65 -4.39 2.11 -4.23
N ILE A 66 -3.51 2.73 -3.45
CA ILE A 66 -3.41 4.19 -3.34
C ILE A 66 -2.21 4.65 -4.16
N PHE A 67 -2.45 5.47 -5.19
CA PHE A 67 -1.39 6.05 -6.01
C PHE A 67 -0.87 7.35 -5.38
N GLY A 68 0.45 7.52 -5.34
CA GLY A 68 1.08 8.74 -4.84
C GLY A 68 0.93 8.95 -3.32
N GLU A 69 0.74 7.86 -2.58
CA GLU A 69 0.61 7.90 -1.13
C GLU A 69 1.84 8.53 -0.45
N GLN A 70 1.60 9.37 0.55
CA GLN A 70 2.62 9.77 1.51
C GLN A 70 2.43 8.98 2.79
N ARG A 71 3.42 8.16 3.15
CA ARG A 71 3.42 7.45 4.42
C ARG A 71 4.10 8.31 5.47
N TYR A 72 3.51 8.39 6.66
CA TYR A 72 4.19 8.93 7.82
C TYR A 72 5.46 8.10 8.08
N ALA A 73 6.61 8.76 8.08
CA ALA A 73 7.90 8.14 8.37
C ALA A 73 8.66 9.03 9.35
N MET A 74 9.12 8.44 10.45
CA MET A 74 10.04 9.14 11.35
C MET A 74 11.43 9.17 10.71
N ARG A 75 11.98 10.37 10.55
CA ARG A 75 13.34 10.57 10.04
C ARG A 75 14.22 10.98 11.21
N ILE A 76 15.20 10.15 11.54
CA ILE A 76 16.21 10.43 12.57
C ILE A 76 17.50 10.81 11.86
N TRP A 77 18.01 12.00 12.17
CA TRP A 77 19.33 12.45 11.71
C TRP A 77 20.28 12.33 12.90
N LEU A 78 21.31 11.52 12.76
CA LEU A 78 22.37 11.38 13.76
C LEU A 78 23.48 12.37 13.38
N ASP A 79 23.74 13.34 14.24
CA ASP A 79 24.98 14.12 14.21
C ASP A 79 26.02 13.43 15.10
N ALA A 80 27.26 13.41 14.63
CA ALA A 80 28.40 12.75 15.28
C ALA A 80 28.90 13.53 16.51
#